data_AF-A0A7Z9XG35-F1
#
_entry.id   AF-A0A7Z9XG35-F1
#
_cell.length_a   1.000
_cell.length_b   1.000
_cell.length_c   1.000
_cell.angle_alpha   90.00
_cell.angle_beta   90.00
_cell.angle_gamma   90.00
#
_symmetry.space_group_name_H-M   'P 1'
#
loop_
_entity.id
_entity.type
_entity.pdbx_description
1 polymer ?
#
loop_
_entity_poly.entity_id
_entity_poly.type
_entity_poly.pdbx_seq_one_letter_code
_entity_poly.pdbx_strand_id
1 'polypeptide(L)'
;MKLSQLASRPNLILAWRRITTGGNQQYKRFSRSLYYAYEVALDDNIKDLRQRLIGGTFRPRHPERIYIPKPSGLHRPLALLHIEDQIVLQAFANLAAKRLQSKRAPLQFQVIFSN
;
A
#
# COMPACT_ATOMS: atom_id res chain seq x y z
N MET A 1 3.69 14.79 8.77
CA MET A 1 3.05 13.51 9.17
C MET A 1 4.02 12.82 10.10
N LYS A 2 3.64 12.40 11.31
CA LYS A 2 4.61 11.85 12.27
C LYS A 2 4.89 10.37 11.97
N LEU A 3 6.14 9.95 12.07
CA LEU A 3 6.54 8.54 11.86
C LEU A 3 5.84 7.59 12.83
N SER A 4 5.63 8.02 14.08
CA SER A 4 4.87 7.28 15.09
C SER A 4 3.42 7.00 14.69
N GLN A 5 2.80 7.89 13.91
CA GLN A 5 1.44 7.70 13.38
C GLN A 5 1.46 6.72 12.20
N LEU A 6 2.45 6.86 11.30
CA LEU A 6 2.62 5.97 10.15
C LEU A 6 2.84 4.53 10.62
N ALA A 7 3.80 4.32 11.52
CA ALA A 7 4.18 3.01 12.06
C ALA A 7 3.28 2.55 13.21
N SER A 8 2.15 3.24 13.47
CA SER A 8 1.21 2.77 14.49
C SER A 8 0.64 1.41 14.07
N ARG A 9 0.62 0.45 15.00
CA ARG A 9 0.05 -0.88 14.76
C ARG A 9 -1.33 -0.84 14.10
N PRO A 10 -2.32 -0.05 14.57
CA PRO A 10 -3.63 0.01 13.90
C PRO A 10 -3.55 0.51 12.45
N ASN A 11 -2.65 1.43 12.12
CA ASN A 11 -2.49 1.91 10.75
C ASN A 11 -1.82 0.87 9.84
N LEU A 12 -0.81 0.14 10.34
CA LEU A 12 -0.15 -0.94 9.60
C LEU A 12 -1.11 -2.13 9.36
N ILE A 13 -1.93 -2.49 10.35
CA ILE A 13 -2.97 -3.51 10.19
C ILE A 13 -4.05 -3.07 9.19
N LEU A 14 -4.48 -1.81 9.24
CA LEU A 14 -5.42 -1.26 8.25
C LEU A 14 -4.80 -1.28 6.84
N ALA A 15 -3.52 -0.95 6.72
CA ALA A 15 -2.79 -1.00 5.46
C ALA A 15 -2.73 -2.43 4.90
N TRP A 16 -2.36 -3.40 5.74
CA TRP A 16 -2.39 -4.82 5.39
C TRP A 16 -3.77 -5.26 4.87
N ARG A 17 -4.83 -4.98 5.63
CA ARG A 17 -6.21 -5.30 5.22
C ARG A 17 -6.57 -4.68 3.86
N ARG A 18 -6.16 -3.44 3.59
CA ARG A 18 -6.47 -2.77 2.32
C ARG A 18 -5.72 -3.39 1.14
N ILE A 19 -4.45 -3.73 1.29
CA ILE A 19 -3.68 -4.34 0.19
C ILE A 19 -4.16 -5.76 -0.12
N THR A 20 -4.66 -6.51 0.87
CA THR A 20 -5.15 -7.87 0.66
C THR A 20 -6.60 -7.90 0.16
N THR A 21 -7.47 -7.01 0.64
CA THR A 21 -8.90 -6.99 0.26
C THR A 21 -9.24 -6.10 -0.94
N GLY A 22 -8.31 -5.25 -1.42
CA GLY A 22 -8.54 -4.37 -2.57
C GLY A 22 -8.94 -5.11 -3.86
N GLY A 23 -9.72 -4.46 -4.74
CA GLY A 23 -10.23 -5.04 -6.00
C GLY A 23 -9.19 -5.25 -7.13
N ASN A 24 -7.91 -4.97 -6.88
CA ASN A 24 -6.81 -5.00 -7.85
C ASN A 24 -6.25 -6.41 -8.10
N GLN A 25 -7.12 -7.38 -8.44
CA GLN A 25 -6.75 -8.80 -8.56
C GLN A 25 -5.62 -9.07 -9.59
N GLN A 26 -5.59 -8.31 -10.70
CA GLN A 26 -4.55 -8.45 -11.72
C GLN A 26 -3.14 -8.15 -11.20
N TYR A 27 -3.02 -7.30 -10.18
CA TYR A 27 -1.75 -7.01 -9.52
C TYR A 27 -1.46 -8.05 -8.44
N LYS A 28 -2.44 -8.32 -7.58
CA LYS A 28 -2.28 -9.23 -6.43
C LYS A 28 -1.93 -10.65 -6.81
N ARG A 29 -2.32 -11.12 -8.00
CA ARG A 29 -1.99 -12.47 -8.48
C ARG A 29 -0.49 -12.78 -8.43
N PHE A 30 0.37 -11.77 -8.61
CA PHE A 30 1.82 -11.94 -8.59
C PHE A 30 2.40 -12.13 -7.19
N SER A 31 1.67 -11.76 -6.13
CA SER A 31 2.13 -11.83 -4.73
C SER A 31 1.22 -12.67 -3.85
N ARG A 32 0.26 -13.41 -4.42
CA ARG A 32 -0.80 -14.08 -3.66
C ARG A 32 -0.27 -15.13 -2.68
N SER A 33 0.69 -15.96 -3.11
CA SER A 33 1.37 -16.93 -2.24
C SER A 33 2.13 -16.23 -1.11
N LEU A 34 2.81 -15.13 -1.42
CA LEU A 34 3.55 -14.35 -0.45
C LEU A 34 2.61 -13.70 0.58
N TYR A 35 1.42 -13.27 0.19
CA TYR A 35 0.44 -12.74 1.13
C TYR A 35 0.00 -13.80 2.14
N TYR A 36 -0.26 -15.03 1.69
CA TYR A 36 -0.59 -16.13 2.60
C TYR A 36 0.56 -16.41 3.58
N ALA A 37 1.80 -16.47 3.09
CA ALA A 37 2.97 -16.69 3.94
C ALA A 37 3.14 -15.58 4.98
N TYR A 38 2.93 -14.32 4.60
CA TYR A 38 3.03 -13.18 5.52
C TYR A 38 1.89 -13.15 6.56
N GLU A 39 0.67 -13.57 6.18
CA GLU A 39 -0.50 -13.62 7.06
C GLU A 39 -0.32 -14.62 8.22
N VAL A 40 0.37 -15.75 7.98
CA VAL A 40 0.55 -16.82 8.99
C VAL A 40 1.13 -16.29 10.30
N ALA A 41 2.05 -15.34 10.24
CA ALA A 41 2.67 -14.70 11.41
C ALA A 41 2.41 -13.18 11.41
N LEU A 42 1.20 -12.76 11.02
CA LEU A 42 0.89 -11.34 10.78
C LEU A 42 1.26 -10.44 11.96
N ASP A 43 0.93 -10.84 13.18
CA ASP A 43 1.17 -10.01 14.37
C ASP A 43 2.67 -9.78 14.62
N ASP A 44 3.48 -10.83 14.51
CA ASP A 44 4.93 -10.74 14.67
C ASP A 44 5.57 -9.96 13.53
N ASN A 45 5.15 -10.21 12.29
CA ASN A 45 5.63 -9.49 11.11
C ASN A 45 5.35 -7.98 11.21
N ILE A 46 4.14 -7.59 11.65
CA ILE A 46 3.77 -6.18 11.83
C ILE A 46 4.52 -5.56 13.01
N LYS A 47 4.77 -6.32 14.09
CA LYS A 47 5.56 -5.86 15.23
C LYS A 47 7.00 -5.57 14.82
N ASP A 48 7.63 -6.48 14.08
CA ASP A 48 8.98 -6.34 13.55
C ASP A 48 9.09 -5.15 12.58
N LEU A 49 8.18 -5.07 11.59
CA LEU A 49 8.12 -3.95 10.66
C LEU A 49 7.99 -2.60 11.38
N ARG A 50 7.13 -2.53 12.41
CA ARG A 50 7.00 -1.33 13.24
C ARG A 50 8.30 -0.99 13.97
N GLN A 51 8.99 -1.97 14.56
CA GLN A 51 10.25 -1.75 15.26
C GLN A 51 11.31 -1.21 14.29
N ARG A 52 11.44 -1.79 13.10
CA ARG A 52 12.37 -1.31 12.05
C ARG A 52 12.02 0.10 11.54
N LEU A 53 10.74 0.42 11.38
CA LEU A 53 10.31 1.77 10.98
C LEU A 53 10.65 2.81 12.04
N ILE A 54 10.31 2.55 13.32
CA ILE A 54 10.58 3.49 14.41
C ILE A 54 12.08 3.61 14.67
N GLY A 55 12.82 2.51 14.58
CA GLY A 55 14.28 2.47 14.75
C GLY A 55 15.07 2.97 13.54
N GLY A 56 14.42 3.32 12.42
CA GLY A 56 15.07 3.84 11.22
C GLY A 56 15.90 2.82 10.44
N THR A 57 15.69 1.52 10.67
CA THR A 57 16.41 0.42 10.00
C THR A 57 15.62 -0.22 8.86
N PHE A 58 14.35 0.14 8.69
CA PHE A 58 13.58 -0.23 7.51
C PHE A 58 14.24 0.32 6.24
N ARG A 59 14.56 -0.56 5.29
CA ARG A 59 15.06 -0.18 3.96
C ARG A 59 14.08 -0.63 2.89
N PRO A 60 13.52 0.31 2.10
CA PRO A 60 12.65 -0.07 1.00
C PRO A 60 13.42 -0.86 -0.05
N ARG A 61 12.74 -1.78 -0.72
CA ARG A 61 13.36 -2.61 -1.76
C ARG A 61 13.05 -2.05 -3.14
N HIS A 62 13.96 -2.30 -4.09
CA HIS A 62 13.71 -1.94 -5.47
C HIS A 62 12.56 -2.77 -6.02
N PRO A 63 11.55 -2.16 -6.66
CA PRO A 63 10.46 -2.90 -7.26
C PRO A 63 10.92 -3.60 -8.54
N GLU A 64 10.35 -4.77 -8.81
CA GLU A 64 10.49 -5.45 -10.09
C GLU A 64 9.52 -4.87 -11.12
N ARG A 65 9.90 -4.86 -12.39
CA ARG A 65 9.06 -4.28 -13.45
C ARG A 65 8.58 -5.33 -14.44
N ILE A 66 7.26 -5.45 -14.57
CA ILE A 66 6.61 -6.32 -15.57
C ILE A 66 5.85 -5.49 -16.59
N TYR A 67 5.59 -6.06 -17.75
CA TYR A 67 4.93 -5.40 -18.86
C TYR A 67 3.67 -6.17 -19.28
N ILE A 68 2.49 -5.57 -19.06
CA ILE A 68 1.20 -6.19 -19.41
C ILE A 68 0.70 -5.59 -20.74
N PRO A 69 0.24 -6.40 -21.71
CA PRO A 69 -0.29 -5.89 -22.96
C PRO A 69 -1.54 -5.02 -22.75
N LYS A 70 -1.62 -3.91 -23.50
CA LYS A 70 -2.81 -3.06 -23.62
C LYS A 70 -3.59 -3.44 -24.89
N PRO A 71 -4.90 -3.12 -24.96
CA PRO A 71 -5.67 -3.25 -26.20
C PRO A 71 -5.06 -2.49 -27.39
N SER A 72 -4.34 -1.39 -27.12
CA SER A 72 -3.68 -0.58 -28.14
C SER A 72 -2.40 -1.20 -28.74
N GLY A 73 -2.02 -2.42 -28.37
CA GLY A 73 -0.77 -3.08 -28.81
C GLY A 73 0.50 -2.64 -28.06
N LEU A 74 0.41 -1.63 -27.20
CA LEU A 74 1.52 -1.19 -26.33
C LEU A 74 1.54 -1.95 -25.00
N HIS A 75 2.63 -1.83 -24.23
CA HIS A 75 2.72 -2.39 -22.89
C HIS A 75 2.39 -1.37 -21.78
N ARG A 76 1.76 -1.83 -20.71
CA ARG A 76 1.63 -1.12 -19.43
C ARG A 76 2.71 -1.64 -18.48
N PRO A 77 3.72 -0.82 -18.13
CA PRO A 77 4.66 -1.20 -17.07
C PRO A 77 3.94 -1.22 -15.72
N LEU A 78 4.10 -2.28 -14.96
CA LEU A 78 3.70 -2.36 -13.56
C LEU A 78 4.92 -2.60 -12.68
N ALA A 79 5.03 -1.82 -11.61
CA ALA A 79 6.04 -2.00 -10.57
C ALA A 79 5.49 -2.95 -9.50
N LEU A 80 6.09 -4.13 -9.37
CA LEU A 80 5.79 -5.10 -8.33
C LEU A 80 6.61 -4.75 -7.08
N LEU A 81 5.93 -4.21 -6.09
CA LEU A 81 6.49 -3.84 -4.80
C LEU A 81 6.61 -5.07 -3.90
N HIS A 82 7.61 -5.09 -3.02
CA HIS A 82 7.68 -6.06 -1.95
C HIS A 82 6.55 -5.84 -0.93
N ILE A 83 6.16 -6.89 -0.20
CA ILE A 83 4.98 -6.84 0.69
C ILE A 83 5.08 -5.70 1.70
N GLU A 84 6.21 -5.56 2.38
CA GLU A 84 6.35 -4.52 3.40
C GLU A 84 6.37 -3.12 2.80
N ASP A 85 6.92 -2.95 1.59
CA ASP A 85 6.83 -1.67 0.85
C ASP A 85 5.37 -1.35 0.52
N GLN A 86 4.56 -2.34 0.12
CA GLN A 86 3.12 -2.17 -0.09
C GLN A 86 2.42 -1.73 1.20
N ILE A 87 2.72 -2.37 2.33
CA ILE A 87 2.15 -2.03 3.65
C ILE A 87 2.52 -0.59 4.02
N VAL A 88 3.80 -0.21 3.90
CA VAL A 88 4.30 1.12 4.29
C VAL A 88 3.70 2.21 3.41
N LEU A 89 3.67 2.02 2.08
CA LEU A 89 3.07 2.98 1.15
C LEU A 89 1.56 3.10 1.36
N GLN A 90 0.86 2.00 1.62
CA GLN A 90 -0.56 2.04 1.95
C GLN A 90 -0.81 2.71 3.30
N ALA A 91 0.04 2.49 4.30
CA ALA A 91 -0.02 3.15 5.61
C ALA A 91 0.19 4.68 5.47
N PHE A 92 1.07 5.11 4.58
CA PHE A 92 1.22 6.51 4.20
C PHE A 92 -0.06 7.04 3.53
N ALA A 93 -0.60 6.31 2.55
CA ALA A 93 -1.81 6.69 1.83
C ALA A 93 -3.02 6.84 2.77
N ASN A 94 -3.14 5.99 3.80
CA ASN A 94 -4.19 6.10 4.82
C ASN A 94 -4.17 7.47 5.52
N LEU A 95 -2.98 7.92 5.93
CA LEU A 95 -2.80 9.19 6.61
C LEU A 95 -2.94 10.39 5.67
N ALA A 96 -2.44 10.27 4.44
CA ALA A 96 -2.62 11.28 3.40
C ALA A 96 -4.10 11.50 3.07
N ALA A 97 -4.87 10.41 2.92
CA ALA A 97 -6.31 10.46 2.71
C ALA A 97 -7.03 11.15 3.88
N LYS A 98 -6.69 10.80 5.12
CA LYS A 98 -7.26 11.45 6.32
C LYS A 98 -6.99 12.96 6.33
N ARG A 99 -5.78 13.39 5.95
CA ARG A 99 -5.42 14.82 5.90
C ARG A 99 -6.17 15.57 4.79
N LEU A 100 -6.42 14.92 3.65
CA LEU A 100 -7.13 15.51 2.52
C LEU A 100 -8.66 15.45 2.68
N GLN A 101 -9.18 14.72 3.67
CA GLN A 101 -10.60 14.47 3.82
C GLN A 101 -11.43 15.75 3.95
N SER A 102 -10.98 16.74 4.74
CA SER A 102 -11.73 18.00 4.90
C SER A 102 -11.86 18.78 3.58
N LYS A 103 -10.83 18.75 2.74
CA LYS A 103 -10.85 19.37 1.41
C LYS A 103 -11.64 18.56 0.39
N ARG A 104 -11.61 17.22 0.51
CA ARG A 104 -12.32 16.32 -0.42
C ARG A 104 -13.79 16.14 -0.10
N ALA A 105 -14.20 16.21 1.15
CA ALA A 105 -15.59 16.01 1.58
C ALA A 105 -16.62 16.84 0.77
N PRO A 106 -16.46 18.16 0.59
CA PRO A 106 -17.43 18.95 -0.18
C PRO A 106 -17.45 18.63 -1.69
N LEU A 107 -16.41 17.95 -2.18
CA LEU A 107 -16.23 17.57 -3.57
C LEU A 107 -16.76 16.15 -3.87
N GLN A 108 -17.14 15.38 -2.84
CA GLN A 108 -17.67 14.05 -3.03
C GLN A 108 -19.03 14.12 -3.72
N PHE A 109 -19.26 13.23 -4.68
CA PHE A 109 -20.48 13.15 -5.49
C PHE A 109 -20.76 14.39 -6.35
N GLN A 110 -19.81 15.31 -6.46
CA GLN A 110 -19.86 16.44 -7.38
C GLN A 110 -19.10 16.10 -8.66
N VAL A 111 -19.61 16.53 -9.81
CA VAL A 111 -18.89 16.46 -11.09
C VAL A 111 -17.88 17.59 -11.12
N ILE A 112 -16.60 17.24 -11.09
CA ILE A 112 -15.50 18.20 -11.09
C ILE A 112 -14.65 17.91 -12.32
N PHE A 113 -14.54 18.88 -13.21
CA PHE A 113 -13.63 18.81 -14.33
C PHE A 113 -12.25 19.29 -13.88
N SER A 114 -11.18 18.61 -14.31
CA SER A 114 -9.87 19.23 -14.23
C SER A 114 -9.79 20.33 -15.30
N ASN A 115 -9.17 21.45 -14.95
CA ASN A 115 -8.73 22.42 -15.96
C ASN A 115 -7.71 21.80 -16.91
#